data_AF-A0A947CK82-F1
#
_entry.id   AF-A0A947CK82-F1
#
_cell.length_a   1.000
_cell.length_b   1.000
_cell.length_c   1.000
_cell.angle_alpha   90.00
_cell.angle_beta   90.00
_cell.angle_gamma   90.00
#
_symmetry.space_group_name_H-M   'P 1'
#
loop_
_entity.id
_entity.type
_entity.pdbx_description
1 polymer ?
#
loop_
_entity_poly.entity_id
_entity_poly.type
_entity_poly.pdbx_seq_one_letter_code
_entity_poly.pdbx_strand_id
1 'polypeptide(L)'
;MTVEAWTFVMVGLSFTLYIGVAIWSRARSTGDFYIAGAKVPAVLNGMATAADWMSAASFISMAGLIAFMGRDGSVYLMGWTGGYVLLALLLAPYLRKFGKYTVPDFIGDRYYSQTARFVAVVCAIFVSFTYVAGQMRGVGIVFSRFLSVEIEVGVAIGMGIVFFYAVLGGMKGITYTQVAQYCVLIFAFLVPAIFLSLYIAGTPIPQVGMGARALGE
;
A
#
# COMPACT_ATOMS: atom_id res chain seq x y z
N MET A 1 -30.58 3.45 7.06
CA MET A 1 -29.66 2.35 6.69
C MET A 1 -28.73 2.11 7.86
N THR A 2 -28.48 0.85 8.24
CA THR A 2 -27.54 0.52 9.32
C THR A 2 -26.09 0.78 8.88
N VAL A 3 -25.16 0.93 9.84
CA VAL A 3 -23.73 1.09 9.56
C VAL A 3 -23.19 -0.08 8.74
N GLU A 4 -23.68 -1.28 9.03
CA GLU A 4 -23.37 -2.50 8.31
C GLU A 4 -23.80 -2.44 6.83
N ALA A 5 -25.01 -1.96 6.55
CA ALA A 5 -25.48 -1.78 5.17
C ALA A 5 -24.63 -0.76 4.39
N TRP A 6 -24.25 0.36 5.01
CA TRP A 6 -23.32 1.32 4.40
C TRP A 6 -21.94 0.71 4.12
N THR A 7 -21.46 -0.14 5.02
CA THR A 7 -20.17 -0.82 4.88
C THR A 7 -20.18 -1.74 3.68
N PHE A 8 -21.21 -2.60 3.54
CA PHE A 8 -21.33 -3.48 2.38
C PHE A 8 -21.42 -2.72 1.06
N VAL A 9 -22.16 -1.60 1.03
CA VAL A 9 -22.25 -0.74 -0.16
C VAL A 9 -20.88 -0.17 -0.52
N MET A 10 -20.16 0.41 0.44
CA MET A 10 -18.83 1.02 0.19
C MET A 10 -17.79 -0.01 -0.25
N VAL A 11 -17.77 -1.18 0.42
CA VAL A 11 -16.86 -2.28 0.07
C VAL A 11 -17.20 -2.84 -1.31
N GLY A 12 -18.48 -3.10 -1.59
CA GLY A 12 -18.95 -3.56 -2.90
C GLY A 12 -18.57 -2.59 -4.01
N LEU A 13 -18.88 -1.30 -3.86
CA LEU A 13 -18.51 -0.26 -4.83
C LEU A 13 -16.99 -0.19 -5.06
N SER A 14 -16.19 -0.31 -4.00
CA SER A 14 -14.73 -0.29 -4.11
C SER A 14 -14.22 -1.47 -4.93
N PHE A 15 -14.66 -2.70 -4.64
CA PHE A 15 -14.25 -3.88 -5.41
C PHE A 15 -14.77 -3.85 -6.84
N THR A 16 -16.01 -3.40 -7.07
CA THR A 16 -16.55 -3.21 -8.42
C THR A 16 -15.72 -2.22 -9.21
N LEU A 17 -15.31 -1.10 -8.60
CA LEU A 17 -14.42 -0.12 -9.22
C LEU A 17 -13.07 -0.76 -9.56
N TYR A 18 -12.46 -1.48 -8.62
CA TYR A 18 -11.14 -2.09 -8.83
C TYR A 18 -11.16 -3.14 -9.94
N ILE A 19 -12.17 -4.01 -9.95
CA ILE A 19 -12.36 -5.02 -11.00
C ILE A 19 -12.66 -4.35 -12.35
N GLY A 20 -13.50 -3.32 -12.36
CA GLY A 20 -13.83 -2.56 -13.57
C GLY A 20 -12.59 -1.90 -14.19
N VAL A 21 -11.74 -1.30 -13.37
CA VAL A 21 -10.45 -0.74 -13.80
C VAL A 21 -9.55 -1.85 -14.37
N ALA A 22 -9.42 -2.98 -13.69
CA ALA A 22 -8.58 -4.09 -14.15
C ALA A 22 -9.02 -4.66 -15.50
N ILE A 23 -10.34 -4.79 -15.73
CA ILE A 23 -10.91 -5.22 -17.01
C ILE A 23 -10.61 -4.20 -18.12
N TRP A 24 -10.81 -2.92 -17.83
CA TRP A 24 -10.55 -1.84 -18.80
C TRP A 24 -9.06 -1.72 -19.15
N SER A 25 -8.17 -1.94 -18.18
CA SER A 25 -6.73 -1.79 -18.33
C SER A 25 -6.00 -3.07 -18.73
N ARG A 26 -6.71 -4.13 -19.12
CA ARG A 26 -6.17 -5.48 -19.37
C ARG A 26 -4.89 -5.45 -20.21
N ALA A 27 -3.82 -6.04 -19.67
CA ALA A 27 -2.52 -6.08 -20.32
C ALA A 27 -2.55 -6.97 -21.59
N ARG A 28 -1.89 -6.52 -22.66
CA ARG A 28 -1.82 -7.24 -23.95
C ARG A 28 -0.41 -7.66 -24.35
N SER A 29 0.61 -7.19 -23.62
CA SER A 29 2.01 -7.50 -23.86
C SER A 29 2.78 -7.64 -22.54
N THR A 30 3.96 -8.27 -22.57
CA THR A 30 4.85 -8.41 -21.40
C THR A 30 5.27 -7.05 -20.83
N GLY A 31 5.52 -6.06 -21.70
CA GLY A 31 5.83 -4.69 -21.28
C GLY A 31 4.65 -3.99 -20.61
N ASP A 32 3.43 -4.22 -21.08
CA ASP A 32 2.23 -3.72 -20.41
C ASP A 32 1.99 -4.40 -19.06
N PHE A 33 2.30 -5.71 -18.98
CA PHE A 33 2.10 -6.50 -17.78
C PHE A 33 3.09 -6.14 -16.67
N TYR A 34 4.37 -5.90 -16.97
CA TYR A 34 5.38 -5.63 -15.93
C TYR A 34 5.66 -4.15 -15.67
N ILE A 35 5.59 -3.28 -16.68
CA ILE A 35 5.96 -1.86 -16.53
C ILE A 35 4.88 -0.89 -17.00
N ALA A 36 3.68 -1.37 -17.33
CA ALA A 36 2.60 -0.56 -17.89
C ALA A 36 3.05 0.25 -19.13
N GLY A 37 3.98 -0.30 -19.92
CA GLY A 37 4.61 0.35 -21.06
C GLY A 37 5.45 1.60 -20.71
N ALA A 38 5.79 1.83 -19.44
CA ALA A 38 6.47 3.02 -18.92
C ALA A 38 5.75 4.36 -19.21
N LYS A 39 4.44 4.32 -19.42
CA LYS A 39 3.62 5.48 -19.82
C LYS A 39 2.81 6.11 -18.68
N VAL A 40 2.92 5.58 -17.45
CA VAL A 40 2.17 6.12 -16.31
C VAL A 40 2.76 7.49 -15.90
N PRO A 41 1.94 8.56 -15.80
CA PRO A 41 2.35 9.85 -15.28
C PRO A 41 2.95 9.75 -13.87
N ALA A 42 3.96 10.58 -13.58
CA ALA A 42 4.69 10.53 -12.31
C ALA A 42 3.79 10.68 -11.08
N VAL A 43 2.80 11.58 -11.14
CA VAL A 43 1.83 11.81 -10.03
C VAL A 43 1.01 10.56 -9.76
N LEU A 44 0.48 9.91 -10.80
CA LEU A 44 -0.31 8.69 -10.65
C LEU A 44 0.53 7.53 -10.12
N ASN A 45 1.78 7.42 -10.58
CA ASN A 45 2.70 6.41 -10.06
C ASN A 45 3.07 6.68 -8.58
N GLY A 46 3.19 7.96 -8.19
CA GLY A 46 3.40 8.37 -6.81
C GLY A 46 2.20 8.06 -5.92
N MET A 47 0.98 8.34 -6.38
CA MET A 47 -0.26 7.98 -5.68
C MET A 47 -0.38 6.46 -5.51
N ALA A 48 -0.07 5.70 -6.57
CA ALA A 48 -0.08 4.24 -6.52
C ALA A 48 0.96 3.69 -5.52
N THR A 49 2.17 4.24 -5.52
CA THR A 49 3.22 3.90 -4.55
C THR A 49 2.81 4.23 -3.11
N ALA A 50 2.15 5.39 -2.92
CA ALA A 50 1.64 5.78 -1.61
C ALA A 50 0.52 4.86 -1.12
N ALA A 51 -0.40 4.43 -1.99
CA ALA A 51 -1.41 3.43 -1.64
C ALA A 51 -0.79 2.08 -1.26
N ASP A 52 0.24 1.63 -1.99
CA ASP A 52 0.96 0.39 -1.67
C ASP A 52 1.68 0.46 -0.32
N TRP A 53 2.22 1.63 0.01
CA TRP A 53 2.81 1.92 1.32
C TRP A 53 1.77 1.87 2.45
N MET A 54 0.53 2.31 2.18
CA MET A 54 -0.59 2.31 3.12
C MET A 54 -1.26 0.93 3.22
N SER A 55 -0.46 -0.08 3.56
CA SER A 55 -0.87 -1.48 3.66
C SER A 55 -1.42 -1.87 5.04
N ALA A 56 -1.78 -3.14 5.25
CA ALA A 56 -2.23 -3.62 6.57
C ALA A 56 -1.19 -3.39 7.68
N ALA A 57 0.10 -3.45 7.34
CA ALA A 57 1.18 -3.15 8.26
C ALA A 57 1.14 -1.68 8.72
N SER A 58 0.92 -0.74 7.79
CA SER A 58 0.86 0.68 8.09
C SER A 58 -0.46 1.09 8.77
N PHE A 59 -1.58 0.49 8.36
CA PHE A 59 -2.90 0.86 8.88
C PHE A 59 -3.23 0.19 10.22
N ILE A 60 -3.08 -1.13 10.29
CA ILE A 60 -3.51 -1.93 11.45
C ILE A 60 -2.35 -2.08 12.43
N SER A 61 -1.17 -2.50 11.95
CA SER A 61 -0.05 -2.83 12.84
C SER A 61 0.58 -1.57 13.47
N MET A 62 0.78 -0.49 12.70
CA MET A 62 1.34 0.76 13.25
C MET A 62 0.40 1.40 14.26
N ALA A 63 -0.90 1.47 13.97
CA ALA A 63 -1.90 1.98 14.90
C ALA A 63 -1.92 1.16 16.20
N GLY A 64 -1.86 -0.17 16.09
CA GLY A 64 -1.75 -1.06 17.25
C GLY A 64 -0.48 -0.83 18.06
N LEU A 65 0.69 -0.79 17.40
CA LEU A 65 1.98 -0.55 18.06
C LEU A 65 1.99 0.78 18.80
N ILE A 66 1.55 1.88 18.17
CA ILE A 66 1.51 3.19 18.80
C ILE A 66 0.49 3.23 19.95
N ALA A 67 -0.65 2.55 19.82
CA ALA A 67 -1.63 2.47 20.91
C ALA A 67 -1.06 1.79 22.17
N PHE A 68 -0.20 0.78 22.02
CA PHE A 68 0.42 0.07 23.15
C PHE A 68 1.73 0.71 23.65
N MET A 69 2.56 1.24 22.74
CA MET A 69 3.87 1.81 23.05
C MET A 69 3.81 3.33 23.32
N GLY A 70 2.67 3.97 23.06
CA GLY A 70 2.52 5.42 23.18
C GLY A 70 3.45 6.20 22.26
N ARG A 71 3.96 7.34 22.76
CA ARG A 71 4.83 8.25 21.99
C ARG A 71 6.11 7.58 21.51
N ASP A 72 6.66 6.61 22.25
CA ASP A 72 7.90 5.93 21.86
C ASP A 72 7.70 5.10 20.58
N GLY A 73 6.47 4.65 20.30
CA GLY A 73 6.13 4.00 19.04
C GLY A 73 6.23 4.92 17.80
N SER A 74 6.23 6.25 17.98
CA SER A 74 6.32 7.21 16.87
C SER A 74 7.64 7.16 16.10
N VAL A 75 8.70 6.59 16.69
CA VAL A 75 9.98 6.37 16.01
C VAL A 75 9.83 5.44 14.80
N TYR A 76 8.92 4.46 14.87
CA TYR A 76 8.62 3.57 13.76
C TYR A 76 7.97 4.33 12.60
N LEU A 77 7.08 5.29 12.89
CA LEU A 77 6.47 6.14 11.87
C LEU A 77 7.52 7.00 11.16
N MET A 78 8.42 7.63 11.93
CA MET A 78 9.48 8.49 11.39
C MET A 78 10.53 7.70 10.61
N GLY A 79 11.04 6.62 11.18
CA GLY A 79 12.07 5.79 10.55
C GLY A 79 11.57 5.12 9.27
N TRP A 80 10.34 4.60 9.27
CA TRP A 80 9.74 4.00 8.09
C TRP A 80 9.52 5.03 6.99
N THR A 81 8.84 6.14 7.29
CA THR A 81 8.54 7.19 6.29
C THR A 81 9.82 7.79 5.73
N GLY A 82 10.78 8.12 6.61
CA GLY A 82 12.08 8.65 6.21
C GLY A 82 12.87 7.70 5.34
N GLY A 83 12.89 6.39 5.68
CA GLY A 83 13.55 5.37 4.87
C GLY A 83 12.98 5.27 3.45
N TYR A 84 11.66 5.42 3.30
CA TYR A 84 11.01 5.42 1.99
C TYR A 84 11.40 6.63 1.14
N VAL A 85 11.48 7.82 1.74
CA VAL A 85 11.96 9.04 1.07
C VAL A 85 13.40 8.85 0.59
N LEU A 86 14.28 8.30 1.44
CA LEU A 86 15.67 8.02 1.07
C LEU A 86 15.74 7.00 -0.08
N LEU A 87 14.96 5.93 -0.04
CA LEU A 87 14.91 4.94 -1.12
C LEU A 87 14.43 5.59 -2.43
N ALA A 88 13.38 6.40 -2.37
CA ALA A 88 12.82 7.08 -3.54
C ALA A 88 13.81 8.07 -4.16
N LEU A 89 14.60 8.79 -3.36
CA LEU A 89 15.56 9.78 -3.85
C LEU A 89 16.90 9.16 -4.26
N LEU A 90 17.39 8.16 -3.52
CA LEU A 90 18.74 7.63 -3.66
C LEU A 90 18.82 6.35 -4.49
N LEU A 91 17.75 5.55 -4.59
CA LEU A 91 17.79 4.26 -5.29
C LEU A 91 16.94 4.26 -6.56
N ALA A 92 15.72 4.78 -6.50
CA ALA A 92 14.79 4.75 -7.63
C ALA A 92 15.34 5.39 -8.93
N PRO A 93 16.09 6.52 -8.90
CA PRO A 93 16.65 7.11 -10.11
C PRO A 93 17.68 6.21 -10.80
N TYR A 94 18.48 5.47 -10.04
CA TYR A 94 19.49 4.56 -10.58
C TYR A 94 18.86 3.30 -11.18
N LEU A 95 17.88 2.73 -10.49
CA LEU A 95 17.12 1.59 -11.02
C LEU A 95 16.41 1.94 -12.33
N ARG A 96 15.83 3.15 -12.41
CA ARG A 96 15.18 3.64 -13.63
C ARG A 96 16.16 3.81 -14.79
N LYS A 97 17.38 4.29 -14.53
CA LYS A 97 18.44 4.41 -15.56
C LYS A 97 18.96 3.05 -16.05
N PHE A 98 18.94 2.03 -15.20
CA PHE A 98 19.39 0.69 -15.55
C PHE A 98 18.40 -0.09 -16.44
N GLY A 99 17.11 0.28 -16.42
CA GLY A 99 16.11 -0.25 -17.36
C GLY A 99 15.80 -1.75 -17.22
N LYS A 100 16.17 -2.38 -16.09
CA LYS A 100 15.85 -3.78 -15.79
C LYS A 100 14.50 -3.90 -15.10
N TYR A 101 13.86 -5.05 -15.28
CA TYR A 101 12.54 -5.35 -14.70
C TYR A 101 12.62 -5.76 -13.22
N THR A 102 13.77 -6.26 -12.75
CA THR A 102 13.90 -6.80 -11.38
C THR A 102 15.17 -6.31 -10.67
N VAL A 103 15.10 -6.20 -9.34
CA VAL A 103 16.25 -5.84 -8.49
C VAL A 103 17.37 -6.92 -8.53
N PRO A 104 17.06 -8.23 -8.53
CA PRO A 104 18.10 -9.25 -8.68
C PRO A 104 18.87 -9.16 -10.00
N ASP A 105 18.19 -8.86 -11.11
CA ASP A 105 18.87 -8.64 -12.39
C ASP A 105 19.79 -7.42 -12.35
N PHE A 106 19.34 -6.34 -11.72
CA PHE A 106 20.17 -5.16 -11.48
C PHE A 106 21.45 -5.54 -10.70
N ILE A 107 21.34 -6.30 -9.61
CA ILE A 107 22.49 -6.73 -8.81
C ILE A 107 23.42 -7.63 -9.63
N GLY A 108 22.87 -8.63 -10.33
CA GLY A 108 23.65 -9.56 -11.14
C GLY A 108 24.47 -8.86 -12.22
N ASP A 109 23.88 -7.88 -12.91
CA ASP A 109 24.55 -7.14 -13.97
C ASP A 109 25.51 -6.08 -13.42
N ARG A 110 25.15 -5.42 -12.31
CA ARG A 110 25.99 -4.41 -11.66
C ARG A 110 27.33 -4.96 -11.16
N TYR A 111 27.33 -6.22 -10.74
CA TYR A 111 28.52 -6.93 -10.22
C TYR A 111 29.05 -8.02 -11.15
N TYR A 112 28.46 -8.18 -12.34
CA TYR A 112 28.81 -9.22 -13.32
C TYR A 112 28.87 -10.63 -12.69
N SER A 113 27.94 -10.95 -11.77
CA SER A 113 27.99 -12.16 -10.96
C SER A 113 26.64 -12.87 -10.89
N GLN A 114 26.61 -14.11 -11.39
CA GLN A 114 25.43 -14.99 -11.28
C GLN A 114 25.17 -15.41 -9.83
N THR A 115 26.23 -15.55 -9.01
CA THR A 115 26.08 -15.82 -7.58
C THR A 115 25.38 -14.67 -6.87
N ALA A 116 25.77 -13.42 -7.15
CA ALA A 116 25.12 -12.24 -6.58
C ALA A 116 23.65 -12.12 -7.00
N ARG A 117 23.35 -12.44 -8.28
CA ARG A 117 21.97 -12.53 -8.78
C ARG A 117 21.17 -13.58 -8.01
N PHE A 118 21.71 -14.77 -7.85
CA PHE A 118 21.03 -15.87 -7.16
C PHE A 118 20.72 -15.53 -5.71
N VAL A 119 21.71 -14.99 -4.98
CA VAL A 119 21.51 -14.52 -3.60
C VAL A 119 20.41 -13.45 -3.54
N ALA A 120 20.43 -12.48 -4.46
CA ALA A 120 19.41 -11.44 -4.52
C ALA A 120 18.01 -12.01 -4.80
N VAL A 121 17.87 -13.04 -5.64
CA VAL A 121 16.59 -13.74 -5.87
C VAL A 121 16.10 -14.39 -4.57
N VAL A 122 16.97 -15.12 -3.86
CA VAL A 122 16.61 -15.77 -2.59
C VAL A 122 16.15 -14.73 -1.56
N CYS A 123 16.90 -13.63 -1.41
CA CYS A 123 16.51 -12.53 -0.54
C CYS A 123 15.17 -11.91 -0.94
N ALA A 124 14.96 -11.65 -2.23
CA ALA A 124 13.72 -11.07 -2.74
C ALA A 124 12.50 -11.98 -2.46
N ILE A 125 12.63 -13.29 -2.67
CA ILE A 125 11.57 -14.26 -2.36
C ILE A 125 11.29 -14.29 -0.86
N PHE A 126 12.32 -14.38 -0.03
CA PHE A 126 12.17 -14.47 1.42
C PHE A 126 11.46 -13.23 1.99
N VAL A 127 11.89 -12.03 1.60
CA VAL A 127 11.28 -10.77 2.03
C VAL A 127 9.84 -10.65 1.52
N SER A 128 9.60 -10.97 0.24
CA SER A 128 8.26 -10.89 -0.37
C SER A 128 7.29 -11.87 0.30
N PHE A 129 7.70 -13.11 0.55
CA PHE A 129 6.86 -14.11 1.21
C PHE A 129 6.50 -13.70 2.64
N THR A 130 7.50 -13.24 3.40
CA THR A 130 7.27 -12.75 4.78
C THR A 130 6.29 -11.60 4.80
N TYR A 131 6.43 -10.65 3.87
CA TYR A 131 5.53 -9.51 3.77
C TYR A 131 4.11 -9.94 3.38
N VAL A 132 3.96 -10.77 2.34
CA VAL A 132 2.66 -11.26 1.88
C VAL A 132 1.95 -12.05 2.97
N ALA A 133 2.65 -12.89 3.74
CA ALA A 133 2.05 -13.63 4.85
C ALA A 133 1.41 -12.70 5.90
N GLY A 134 2.12 -11.62 6.27
CA GLY A 134 1.58 -10.60 7.17
C GLY A 134 0.36 -9.87 6.59
N GLN A 135 0.41 -9.49 5.31
CA GLN A 135 -0.71 -8.84 4.62
C GLN A 135 -1.94 -9.75 4.53
N MET A 136 -1.74 -11.04 4.22
CA MET A 136 -2.84 -12.01 4.16
C MET A 136 -3.52 -12.17 5.50
N ARG A 137 -2.77 -12.17 6.61
CA ARG A 137 -3.37 -12.16 7.94
C ARG A 137 -4.22 -10.90 8.18
N GLY A 138 -3.74 -9.73 7.74
CA GLY A 138 -4.51 -8.48 7.78
C GLY A 138 -5.82 -8.57 7.00
N VAL A 139 -5.77 -9.05 5.75
CA VAL A 139 -6.95 -9.30 4.90
C VAL A 139 -7.93 -10.24 5.60
N GLY A 140 -7.44 -11.36 6.14
CA GLY A 140 -8.27 -12.35 6.85
C GLY A 140 -9.00 -11.78 8.06
N ILE A 141 -8.31 -10.98 8.89
CA ILE A 141 -8.93 -10.31 10.05
C ILE A 141 -10.05 -9.39 9.57
N VAL A 142 -9.81 -8.57 8.55
CA VAL A 142 -10.79 -7.63 8.03
C VAL A 142 -12.01 -8.36 7.45
N PHE A 143 -11.79 -9.35 6.59
CA PHE A 143 -12.88 -10.13 5.97
C PHE A 143 -13.66 -10.99 6.96
N SER A 144 -13.00 -11.59 7.95
CA SER A 144 -13.67 -12.36 9.01
C SER A 144 -14.65 -11.51 9.81
N ARG A 145 -14.32 -10.24 10.04
CA ARG A 145 -15.15 -9.32 10.80
C ARG A 145 -16.34 -8.83 9.99
N PHE A 146 -16.18 -8.65 8.68
CA PHE A 146 -17.25 -8.15 7.82
C PHE A 146 -18.20 -9.25 7.33
N LEU A 147 -17.67 -10.40 6.91
CA LEU A 147 -18.49 -11.50 6.43
C LEU A 147 -18.95 -12.43 7.55
N SER A 148 -18.50 -12.19 8.79
CA SER A 148 -18.76 -13.03 9.96
C SER A 148 -18.38 -14.50 9.72
N VAL A 149 -17.24 -14.70 9.03
CA VAL A 149 -16.67 -16.02 8.70
C VAL A 149 -15.36 -16.23 9.45
N GLU A 150 -14.86 -17.46 9.45
CA GLU A 150 -13.53 -17.77 9.98
C GLU A 150 -12.42 -17.03 9.22
N ILE A 151 -11.32 -16.73 9.91
CA ILE A 151 -10.21 -15.96 9.33
C ILE A 151 -9.65 -16.66 8.08
N GLU A 152 -9.53 -17.99 8.10
CA GLU A 152 -9.00 -18.76 6.98
C GLU A 152 -9.87 -18.61 5.72
N VAL A 153 -11.20 -18.64 5.89
CA VAL A 153 -12.16 -18.37 4.81
C VAL A 153 -12.04 -16.93 4.33
N GLY A 154 -11.90 -15.97 5.25
CA GLY A 154 -11.66 -14.56 4.92
C GLY A 154 -10.39 -14.35 4.09
N VAL A 155 -9.30 -15.04 4.42
CA VAL A 155 -8.06 -15.03 3.64
C VAL A 155 -8.30 -15.59 2.25
N ALA A 156 -8.95 -16.75 2.13
CA ALA A 156 -9.20 -17.39 0.84
C ALA A 156 -10.02 -16.50 -0.10
N ILE A 157 -11.08 -15.85 0.41
CA ILE A 157 -11.90 -14.91 -0.36
C ILE A 157 -11.06 -13.72 -0.81
N GLY A 158 -10.33 -13.08 0.11
CA GLY A 158 -9.50 -11.93 -0.20
C GLY A 158 -8.40 -12.25 -1.23
N MET A 159 -7.74 -13.39 -1.08
CA MET A 159 -6.76 -13.90 -2.04
C MET A 159 -7.38 -14.10 -3.42
N GLY A 160 -8.56 -14.72 -3.51
CA GLY A 160 -9.25 -14.94 -4.78
C GLY A 160 -9.58 -13.64 -5.53
N ILE A 161 -10.09 -12.64 -4.81
CA ILE A 161 -10.42 -11.33 -5.39
C ILE A 161 -9.15 -10.63 -5.88
N VAL A 162 -8.11 -10.55 -5.04
CA VAL A 162 -6.85 -9.89 -5.37
C VAL A 162 -6.16 -10.58 -6.54
N PHE A 163 -6.11 -11.91 -6.53
CA PHE A 163 -5.56 -12.71 -7.62
C PHE A 163 -6.27 -12.42 -8.94
N PHE A 164 -7.60 -12.38 -8.93
CA PHE A 164 -8.40 -12.17 -10.14
C PHE A 164 -8.08 -10.83 -10.82
N TYR A 165 -8.14 -9.71 -10.09
CA TYR A 165 -7.91 -8.40 -10.70
C TYR A 165 -6.42 -8.14 -10.99
N ALA A 166 -5.50 -8.70 -10.19
CA ALA A 166 -4.06 -8.52 -10.40
C ALA A 166 -3.56 -9.25 -11.67
N VAL A 167 -3.99 -10.50 -11.86
CA VAL A 167 -3.61 -11.30 -13.04
C VAL A 167 -4.24 -10.73 -14.31
N LEU A 168 -5.47 -10.24 -14.24
CA LEU A 168 -6.16 -9.69 -15.41
C LEU A 168 -5.63 -8.31 -15.82
N GLY A 169 -5.35 -7.44 -14.84
CA GLY A 169 -4.97 -6.05 -15.08
C GLY A 169 -3.48 -5.82 -15.42
N GLY A 170 -2.58 -6.68 -14.94
CA GLY A 170 -1.13 -6.43 -14.99
C GLY A 170 -0.73 -5.13 -14.26
N MET A 171 0.52 -4.67 -14.44
CA MET A 171 1.03 -3.47 -13.76
C MET A 171 0.16 -2.23 -14.05
N LYS A 172 -0.33 -2.08 -15.30
CA LYS A 172 -1.22 -0.96 -15.65
C LYS A 172 -2.49 -0.99 -14.79
N GLY A 173 -3.16 -2.13 -14.70
CA GLY A 173 -4.36 -2.26 -13.87
C GLY A 173 -4.08 -2.06 -12.40
N ILE A 174 -3.02 -2.68 -11.89
CA ILE A 174 -2.59 -2.50 -10.50
C ILE A 174 -2.38 -1.02 -10.19
N THR A 175 -1.62 -0.29 -11.00
CA THR A 175 -1.37 1.14 -10.78
C THR A 175 -2.66 1.96 -10.74
N TYR A 176 -3.58 1.80 -11.70
CA TYR A 176 -4.83 2.55 -11.68
C TYR A 176 -5.76 2.15 -10.53
N THR A 177 -5.78 0.86 -10.15
CA THR A 177 -6.51 0.43 -8.94
C THR A 177 -5.91 1.03 -7.67
N GLN A 178 -4.57 1.12 -7.58
CA GLN A 178 -3.88 1.74 -6.46
C GLN A 178 -4.11 3.26 -6.41
N VAL A 179 -4.23 3.95 -7.55
CA VAL A 179 -4.64 5.37 -7.58
C VAL A 179 -6.04 5.55 -6.98
N ALA A 180 -6.99 4.67 -7.32
CA ALA A 180 -8.31 4.72 -6.72
C ALA A 180 -8.27 4.44 -5.20
N GLN A 181 -7.49 3.43 -4.79
CA GLN A 181 -7.27 3.10 -3.38
C GLN A 181 -6.63 4.26 -2.61
N TYR A 182 -5.68 4.96 -3.21
CA TYR A 182 -5.05 6.14 -2.61
C TYR A 182 -6.10 7.19 -2.21
N CYS A 183 -7.04 7.52 -3.10
CA CYS A 183 -8.08 8.49 -2.81
C CYS A 183 -8.96 8.07 -1.63
N VAL A 184 -9.34 6.79 -1.58
CA VAL A 184 -10.13 6.22 -0.48
C VAL A 184 -9.35 6.27 0.84
N LEU A 185 -8.07 5.87 0.81
CA LEU A 185 -7.21 5.82 1.99
C LEU A 185 -6.93 7.22 2.55
N ILE A 186 -6.55 8.17 1.70
CA ILE A 186 -6.29 9.55 2.14
C ILE A 186 -7.54 10.16 2.78
N PHE A 187 -8.72 9.94 2.18
CA PHE A 187 -9.98 10.37 2.78
C PHE A 187 -10.22 9.70 4.14
N ALA A 188 -10.04 8.38 4.22
CA ALA A 188 -10.22 7.61 5.45
C ALA A 188 -9.27 8.02 6.58
N PHE A 189 -8.04 8.48 6.27
CA PHE A 189 -7.09 9.00 7.26
C PHE A 189 -7.37 10.44 7.67
N LEU A 190 -7.63 11.32 6.70
CA LEU A 190 -7.75 12.74 6.96
C LEU A 190 -9.02 13.08 7.71
N VAL A 191 -10.15 12.41 7.42
CA VAL A 191 -11.43 12.71 8.08
C VAL A 191 -11.30 12.56 9.61
N PRO A 192 -10.93 11.41 10.19
CA PRO A 192 -10.77 11.29 11.63
C PRO A 192 -9.74 12.28 12.21
N ALA A 193 -8.61 12.48 11.51
CA ALA A 193 -7.56 13.39 11.97
C ALA A 193 -8.04 14.85 12.05
N ILE A 194 -8.79 15.32 11.06
CA ILE A 194 -9.34 16.68 11.00
C ILE A 194 -10.38 16.88 12.11
N PHE A 195 -11.30 15.93 12.30
CA PHE A 195 -12.30 16.01 13.36
C PHE A 195 -11.66 15.99 14.75
N LEU A 196 -10.63 15.17 14.95
CA LEU A 196 -9.87 15.15 16.19
C LEU A 196 -9.13 16.48 16.43
N SER A 197 -8.53 17.05 15.39
CA SER A 197 -7.85 18.34 15.46
C SER A 197 -8.83 19.49 15.77
N LEU A 198 -10.04 19.46 15.22
CA LEU A 198 -11.09 20.43 15.56
C LEU A 198 -11.53 20.29 17.01
N TYR A 199 -11.72 19.05 17.48
CA TYR A 199 -12.14 18.77 18.85
C TYR A 199 -11.09 19.19 19.89
N ILE A 200 -9.81 18.93 19.61
CA ILE A 200 -8.72 19.20 20.56
C ILE A 200 -8.19 20.64 20.38
N ALA A 201 -7.85 21.05 19.17
CA ALA A 201 -7.10 22.29 18.92
C ALA A 201 -7.94 23.41 18.28
N GLY A 202 -9.22 23.16 17.96
CA GLY A 202 -10.07 24.16 17.31
C GLY A 202 -9.66 24.51 15.87
N THR A 203 -8.69 23.80 15.29
CA THR A 203 -8.21 24.00 13.92
C THR A 203 -8.47 22.77 13.06
N PRO A 204 -8.95 22.94 11.81
CA PRO A 204 -9.17 21.83 10.90
C PRO A 204 -7.88 21.25 10.32
N ILE A 205 -6.71 21.85 10.60
CA ILE A 205 -5.42 21.39 10.06
C ILE A 205 -4.68 20.61 11.17
N PRO A 206 -4.64 19.27 11.12
CA PRO A 206 -4.04 18.45 12.19
C PRO A 206 -2.59 18.78 12.50
N GLN A 207 -1.82 19.14 11.47
CA GLN A 207 -0.40 19.49 11.58
C GLN A 207 -0.20 20.77 12.41
N VAL A 208 -1.10 21.74 12.27
CA VAL A 208 -1.07 23.00 13.02
C VAL A 208 -1.62 22.78 14.43
N GLY A 209 -2.69 22.01 14.56
CA GLY A 209 -3.34 21.73 15.85
C GLY A 209 -2.43 21.03 16.85
N MET A 210 -1.58 20.11 16.39
CA MET A 210 -0.60 19.43 17.25
C MET A 210 0.52 20.38 17.73
N GLY A 211 0.93 21.36 16.93
CA GLY A 211 1.97 22.34 17.30
C GLY A 211 1.47 23.49 18.17
N ALA A 212 0.20 23.89 18.02
CA ALA A 212 -0.37 25.07 18.67
C ALA A 212 -0.52 24.92 20.20
N ARG A 213 -0.76 23.69 20.72
CA ARG A 213 -0.84 23.46 22.17
C ARG A 213 0.54 23.27 22.84
N ALA A 214 1.55 22.82 22.11
CA ALA A 214 2.91 22.63 22.66
C ALA A 214 3.66 23.95 22.93
N LEU A 215 3.15 25.07 22.42
CA LEU A 215 3.66 26.43 22.67
C LEU A 215 2.85 27.17 23.75
N GLY A 216 1.89 26.50 24.40
CA GLY A 216 0.95 27.08 25.36
C GLY A 216 1.12 26.62 26.80
N GLU A 217 2.18 25.88 27.12
CA GLU A 217 2.64 25.59 28.50
C GLU A 217 4.10 26.03 28.67
#